data_AF-B9A0R6-F1
#
_entry.id   AF-B9A0R6-F1
#
_cell.length_a   1.000
_cell.length_b   1.000
_cell.length_c   1.000
_cell.angle_alpha   90.00
_cell.angle_beta   90.00
_cell.angle_gamma   90.00
#
_symmetry.space_group_name_H-M   'P 1'
#
loop_
_entity.id
_entity.type
_entity.pdbx_description
1 polymer ?
#
loop_
_entity_poly.entity_id
_entity_poly.type
_entity_poly.pdbx_seq_one_letter_code
_entity_poly.pdbx_strand_id
1 'polypeptide(L)'
;APQIVNDGVTIAKEIELEDHVENTGVALIRQAASKTNDAAGDGTTTATVLAHAMVKEGLRNVAAGANAIALKRGIDKAITFLVEKIAEHARQIEDSKAIAQVGAISAGNDDEVQMIAQAMDKVGKEGVISLEEGKSMTTELEITEGMRFDKGYISPYFATDTERMEAVLDEPYILMTDKKITLVQDLVPVLEQVARAGKPLVIVAEDIEKEALATLVVNRLRGVLNVAAIKAPGFGDRRKAMLEDIAVLTGGQLITEDAGLKLDNAKLEMLGKARRITITKDNTTIVAEGNEAAVKSRCELLRRQIEETESSYDKEKLQERLAKLAGGVAVIKVGAATETEMKDRKLRLEDAINATKAAVEEGIVPGGGTTLAHLSPELEKWANDNLTGEGLTGALIVARALAAPLKRIAENAGQNGAVIAERVKEKEFNVGFNAANNEFVDMFDASIVD
;
A
#
# COMPACT_ATOMS: atom_id res chain seq x y z
N ALA A 1 -19.78 -18.52 7.50
CA ALA A 1 -20.54 -18.67 6.24
C ALA A 1 -19.51 -18.76 5.12
N PRO A 2 -19.78 -19.46 3.99
CA PRO A 2 -18.88 -19.42 2.85
C PRO A 2 -18.71 -17.98 2.37
N GLN A 3 -17.47 -17.54 2.18
CA GLN A 3 -17.15 -16.22 1.67
C GLN A 3 -16.99 -16.31 0.15
N ILE A 4 -17.65 -15.43 -0.59
CA ILE A 4 -17.45 -15.27 -2.02
C ILE A 4 -16.32 -14.25 -2.17
N VAL A 5 -15.24 -14.64 -2.84
CA VAL A 5 -14.03 -13.82 -2.98
C VAL A 5 -13.69 -13.73 -4.47
N ASN A 6 -13.54 -12.51 -4.97
CA ASN A 6 -13.07 -12.23 -6.33
C ASN A 6 -11.66 -11.65 -6.35
N ASP A 7 -11.06 -11.42 -5.17
CA ASP A 7 -9.71 -10.88 -5.00
C ASP A 7 -8.63 -11.98 -5.04
N GLY A 8 -7.61 -11.74 -5.85
CA GLY A 8 -6.46 -12.63 -6.02
C GLY A 8 -5.57 -12.74 -4.77
N VAL A 9 -5.46 -11.68 -3.96
CA VAL A 9 -4.64 -11.68 -2.73
C VAL A 9 -5.20 -12.68 -1.73
N THR A 10 -6.50 -12.56 -1.45
CA THR A 10 -7.21 -13.40 -0.49
C THR A 10 -7.21 -14.85 -0.94
N ILE A 11 -7.46 -15.12 -2.23
CA ILE A 11 -7.38 -16.48 -2.79
C ILE A 11 -5.96 -17.04 -2.64
N ALA A 12 -4.93 -16.28 -3.00
CA ALA A 12 -3.55 -16.75 -2.92
C ALA A 12 -3.13 -17.09 -1.48
N LYS A 13 -3.64 -16.37 -0.48
CA LYS A 13 -3.36 -16.63 0.95
C LYS A 13 -3.90 -17.98 1.42
N GLU A 14 -5.12 -18.32 1.02
CA GLU A 14 -5.85 -19.51 1.48
C GLU A 14 -5.45 -20.82 0.78
N ILE A 15 -4.74 -20.76 -0.35
CA ILE A 15 -4.31 -21.99 -1.06
C ILE A 15 -3.15 -22.64 -0.32
N GLU A 16 -3.41 -23.82 0.25
CA GLU A 16 -2.40 -24.72 0.80
C GLU A 16 -2.64 -26.15 0.29
N LEU A 17 -1.56 -26.85 -0.05
CA LEU A 17 -1.59 -28.23 -0.52
C LEU A 17 -1.11 -29.19 0.56
N GLU A 18 -1.69 -30.38 0.61
CA GLU A 18 -1.29 -31.43 1.56
C GLU A 18 0.14 -31.93 1.29
N ASP A 19 0.54 -32.03 0.02
CA ASP A 19 1.90 -32.40 -0.35
C ASP A 19 2.87 -31.23 -0.08
N HIS A 20 3.84 -31.46 0.80
CA HIS A 20 4.79 -30.43 1.21
C HIS A 20 5.67 -29.89 0.07
N VAL A 21 5.99 -30.70 -0.94
CA VAL A 21 6.81 -30.29 -2.09
C VAL A 21 5.99 -29.40 -3.01
N GLU A 22 4.76 -29.80 -3.34
CA GLU A 22 3.85 -28.96 -4.14
C GLU A 22 3.49 -27.67 -3.40
N ASN A 23 3.24 -27.75 -2.09
CA ASN A 23 2.94 -26.59 -1.26
C ASN A 23 4.12 -25.61 -1.16
N THR A 24 5.36 -26.10 -1.25
CA THR A 24 6.54 -25.22 -1.34
C THR A 24 6.50 -24.39 -2.64
N GLY A 25 6.08 -24.99 -3.76
CA GLY A 25 5.87 -24.27 -5.01
C GLY A 25 4.78 -23.20 -4.92
N VAL A 26 3.64 -23.55 -4.29
CA VAL A 26 2.55 -22.59 -4.00
C VAL A 26 3.06 -21.43 -3.15
N ALA A 27 3.79 -21.71 -2.07
CA ALA A 27 4.32 -20.69 -1.18
C ALA A 27 5.26 -19.70 -1.90
N LEU A 28 6.07 -20.17 -2.86
CA LEU A 28 6.93 -19.30 -3.66
C LEU A 28 6.15 -18.34 -4.57
N ILE A 29 5.09 -18.84 -5.22
CA ILE A 29 4.20 -18.01 -6.05
C ILE A 29 3.41 -17.03 -5.19
N ARG A 30 2.88 -17.49 -4.05
CA ARG A 30 2.18 -16.67 -3.06
C ARG A 30 3.07 -15.53 -2.56
N GLN A 31 4.35 -15.80 -2.32
CA GLN A 31 5.31 -14.78 -1.91
C GLN A 31 5.57 -13.74 -3.00
N ALA A 32 5.61 -14.15 -4.28
CA ALA A 32 5.74 -13.20 -5.39
C ALA A 32 4.52 -12.29 -5.48
N ALA A 33 3.31 -12.86 -5.44
CA ALA A 33 2.05 -12.10 -5.47
C ALA A 33 1.93 -11.14 -4.28
N SER A 34 2.23 -11.59 -3.05
CA SER A 34 2.20 -10.76 -1.86
C SER A 34 3.17 -9.58 -1.94
N LYS A 35 4.39 -9.79 -2.44
CA LYS A 35 5.36 -8.70 -2.61
C LYS A 35 4.93 -7.69 -3.65
N THR A 36 4.29 -8.13 -4.74
CA THR A 36 3.71 -7.23 -5.73
C THR A 36 2.63 -6.36 -5.09
N ASN A 37 1.74 -6.96 -4.30
CA ASN A 37 0.71 -6.21 -3.57
C ASN A 37 1.32 -5.20 -2.59
N ASP A 38 2.32 -5.60 -1.81
CA ASP A 38 2.97 -4.72 -0.83
C ASP A 38 3.65 -3.52 -1.49
N ALA A 39 4.13 -3.67 -2.74
CA ALA A 39 4.88 -2.65 -3.45
C ALA A 39 3.99 -1.76 -4.35
N ALA A 40 3.07 -2.36 -5.10
CA ALA A 40 2.24 -1.68 -6.11
C ALA A 40 0.79 -1.50 -5.66
N GLY A 41 0.32 -2.28 -4.68
CA GLY A 41 -1.05 -2.22 -4.18
C GLY A 41 -2.12 -2.91 -5.04
N ASP A 42 -1.72 -3.50 -6.17
CA ASP A 42 -2.55 -4.33 -7.07
C ASP A 42 -1.61 -5.29 -7.85
N GLY A 43 -2.15 -6.08 -8.78
CA GLY A 43 -1.39 -6.88 -9.73
C GLY A 43 -1.08 -8.31 -9.28
N THR A 44 -1.66 -8.77 -8.16
CA THR A 44 -1.39 -10.11 -7.59
C THR A 44 -1.74 -11.25 -8.55
N THR A 45 -2.86 -11.13 -9.24
CA THR A 45 -3.30 -12.09 -10.26
C THR A 45 -2.34 -12.08 -11.46
N THR A 46 -1.96 -10.89 -11.94
CA THR A 46 -1.03 -10.73 -13.06
C THR A 46 0.35 -11.31 -12.71
N ALA A 47 0.87 -11.02 -11.52
CA ALA A 47 2.12 -11.57 -11.02
C ALA A 47 2.08 -13.10 -10.95
N THR A 48 0.97 -13.67 -10.48
CA THR A 48 0.76 -15.13 -10.39
C THR A 48 0.75 -15.78 -11.77
N VAL A 49 0.03 -15.20 -12.74
CA VAL A 49 -0.06 -15.71 -14.11
C VAL A 49 1.29 -15.64 -14.83
N LEU A 50 2.01 -14.51 -14.70
CA LEU A 50 3.35 -14.34 -15.27
C LEU A 50 4.34 -15.32 -14.64
N ALA A 51 4.36 -15.44 -13.31
CA ALA A 51 5.22 -16.37 -12.60
C ALA A 51 4.99 -17.82 -13.06
N HIS A 52 3.73 -18.25 -13.16
CA HIS A 52 3.38 -19.56 -13.68
C HIS A 52 3.89 -19.78 -15.11
N ALA A 53 3.67 -18.82 -16.01
CA ALA A 53 4.10 -18.91 -17.41
C ALA A 53 5.62 -19.03 -17.54
N MET A 54 6.37 -18.22 -16.80
CA MET A 54 7.85 -18.24 -16.80
C MET A 54 8.40 -19.52 -16.19
N VAL A 55 7.86 -19.98 -15.06
CA VAL A 55 8.31 -21.21 -14.40
C VAL A 55 8.06 -22.42 -15.28
N LYS A 56 6.87 -22.52 -15.90
CA LYS A 56 6.52 -23.64 -16.78
C LYS A 56 7.48 -23.77 -17.97
N GLU A 57 7.73 -22.66 -18.68
CA GLU A 57 8.65 -22.65 -19.81
C GLU A 57 10.13 -22.78 -19.38
N GLY A 58 10.51 -22.19 -18.25
CA GLY A 58 11.85 -22.32 -17.67
C GLY A 58 12.18 -23.77 -17.32
N LEU A 59 11.30 -24.46 -16.60
CA LEU A 59 11.49 -25.87 -16.22
C LEU A 59 11.57 -26.78 -17.45
N ARG A 60 10.81 -26.50 -18.51
CA ARG A 60 10.89 -27.25 -19.77
C ARG A 60 12.28 -27.15 -20.42
N ASN A 61 12.89 -25.96 -20.40
CA ASN A 61 14.23 -25.76 -20.95
C ASN A 61 15.32 -26.39 -20.07
N VAL A 62 15.18 -26.29 -18.75
CA VAL A 62 16.11 -26.95 -17.80
C VAL A 62 16.03 -28.47 -17.96
N ALA A 63 14.84 -29.05 -18.09
CA ALA A 63 14.66 -30.48 -18.34
C ALA A 63 15.28 -30.93 -19.69
N ALA A 64 15.36 -30.04 -20.67
CA ALA A 64 16.04 -30.27 -21.94
C ALA A 64 17.58 -30.14 -21.86
N GLY A 65 18.13 -29.86 -20.67
CA GLY A 65 19.58 -29.81 -20.41
C GLY A 65 20.19 -28.41 -20.43
N ALA A 66 19.38 -27.34 -20.52
CA ALA A 66 19.88 -25.97 -20.46
C ALA A 66 20.37 -25.60 -19.04
N ASN A 67 21.41 -24.78 -18.97
CA ASN A 67 21.95 -24.26 -17.71
C ASN A 67 21.00 -23.25 -17.07
N ALA A 68 20.48 -23.59 -15.89
CA ALA A 68 19.53 -22.75 -15.16
C ALA A 68 20.09 -21.35 -14.81
N ILE A 69 21.39 -21.22 -14.53
CA ILE A 69 22.00 -19.93 -14.16
C ILE A 69 22.09 -19.02 -15.40
N ALA A 70 22.45 -19.58 -16.55
CA ALA A 70 22.52 -18.81 -17.80
C ALA A 70 21.12 -18.35 -18.26
N LEU A 71 20.11 -19.24 -18.16
CA LEU A 71 18.71 -18.89 -18.41
C LEU A 71 18.25 -17.74 -17.50
N LYS A 72 18.51 -17.83 -16.19
CA LYS A 72 18.17 -16.77 -15.24
C LYS A 72 18.79 -15.43 -15.63
N ARG A 73 20.08 -15.41 -16.01
CA ARG A 73 20.74 -14.17 -16.46
C ARG A 73 20.07 -13.58 -17.70
N GLY A 74 19.58 -14.43 -18.62
CA GLY A 74 18.79 -14.00 -19.77
C GLY A 74 17.45 -13.38 -19.37
N ILE A 75 16.74 -14.01 -18.43
CA ILE A 75 15.49 -13.51 -17.85
C ILE A 75 15.72 -12.15 -17.17
N ASP A 76 16.75 -12.03 -16.33
CA ASP A 76 17.06 -10.79 -15.60
C ASP A 76 17.27 -9.61 -16.59
N LYS A 77 18.03 -9.83 -17.67
CA LYS A 77 18.28 -8.79 -18.68
C LYS A 77 17.03 -8.42 -19.48
N ALA A 78 16.17 -9.40 -19.79
CA ALA A 78 14.89 -9.15 -20.45
C ALA A 78 13.95 -8.31 -19.57
N ILE A 79 13.93 -8.57 -18.26
CA ILE A 79 13.15 -7.77 -17.30
C ILE A 79 13.66 -6.33 -17.26
N THR A 80 14.98 -6.11 -17.20
CA THR A 80 15.55 -4.74 -17.23
C THR A 80 15.11 -3.98 -18.47
N PHE A 81 15.20 -4.59 -19.65
CA PHE A 81 14.75 -3.99 -20.90
C PHE A 81 13.24 -3.66 -20.86
N LEU A 82 12.41 -4.57 -20.34
CA LEU A 82 10.96 -4.35 -20.26
C LEU A 82 10.60 -3.20 -19.32
N VAL A 83 11.24 -3.09 -18.15
CA VAL A 83 10.96 -2.02 -17.19
C VAL A 83 11.29 -0.66 -17.80
N GLU A 84 12.42 -0.54 -18.50
CA GLU A 84 12.77 0.68 -19.23
C GLU A 84 11.73 1.02 -20.30
N LYS A 85 11.28 0.02 -21.07
CA LYS A 85 10.27 0.21 -22.11
C LYS A 85 8.89 0.58 -21.59
N ILE A 86 8.46 -0.03 -20.48
CA ILE A 86 7.19 0.32 -19.83
C ILE A 86 7.25 1.78 -19.36
N ALA A 87 8.36 2.20 -18.74
CA ALA A 87 8.54 3.59 -18.31
C ALA A 87 8.56 4.59 -19.47
N GLU A 88 9.12 4.22 -20.64
CA GLU A 88 9.07 5.05 -21.86
C GLU A 88 7.64 5.24 -22.39
N HIS A 89 6.79 4.23 -22.22
CA HIS A 89 5.40 4.26 -22.67
C HIS A 89 4.41 4.77 -21.60
N ALA A 90 4.86 4.93 -20.36
CA ALA A 90 4.03 5.41 -19.26
C ALA A 90 3.60 6.87 -19.51
N ARG A 91 2.29 7.12 -19.41
CA ARG A 91 1.72 8.46 -19.49
C ARG A 91 1.46 8.98 -18.09
N GLN A 92 2.10 10.10 -17.75
CA GLN A 92 1.85 10.81 -16.50
C GLN A 92 0.39 11.30 -16.42
N ILE A 93 -0.23 11.12 -15.26
CA ILE A 93 -1.59 11.60 -14.98
C ILE A 93 -1.52 12.93 -14.24
N GLU A 94 -2.09 13.97 -14.84
CA GLU A 94 -2.28 15.26 -14.17
C GLU A 94 -3.76 15.55 -13.89
N ASP A 95 -4.67 14.86 -14.59
CA ASP A 95 -6.10 15.17 -14.59
C ASP A 95 -6.88 14.26 -13.63
N SER A 96 -7.74 14.84 -12.78
CA SER A 96 -8.61 14.10 -11.85
C SER A 96 -9.53 13.09 -12.54
N LYS A 97 -9.86 13.31 -13.82
CA LYS A 97 -10.64 12.37 -14.63
C LYS A 97 -9.86 11.08 -14.91
N ALA A 98 -8.57 11.17 -15.21
CA ALA A 98 -7.74 9.99 -15.43
C ALA A 98 -7.48 9.24 -14.11
N ILE A 99 -7.37 9.95 -12.98
CA ILE A 99 -7.33 9.32 -11.64
C ILE A 99 -8.61 8.51 -11.38
N ALA A 100 -9.78 9.07 -11.68
CA ALA A 100 -11.05 8.35 -11.53
C ALA A 100 -11.13 7.12 -12.44
N GLN A 101 -10.57 7.18 -13.66
CA GLN A 101 -10.56 6.07 -14.60
C GLN A 101 -9.71 4.89 -14.09
N VAL A 102 -8.51 5.16 -13.55
CA VAL A 102 -7.66 4.12 -12.96
C VAL A 102 -8.39 3.42 -11.82
N GLY A 103 -8.91 4.20 -10.87
CA GLY A 103 -9.61 3.63 -9.72
C GLY A 103 -10.85 2.83 -10.14
N ALA A 104 -11.51 3.19 -11.23
CA ALA A 104 -12.75 2.55 -11.69
C ALA A 104 -12.45 1.11 -12.10
N ILE A 105 -11.37 0.89 -12.84
CA ILE A 105 -10.98 -0.43 -13.31
C ILE A 105 -10.59 -1.32 -12.12
N SER A 106 -9.76 -0.82 -11.21
CA SER A 106 -9.32 -1.56 -10.03
C SER A 106 -10.48 -1.88 -9.07
N ALA A 107 -11.50 -1.01 -8.98
CA ALA A 107 -12.71 -1.29 -8.19
C ALA A 107 -13.73 -2.21 -8.88
N GLY A 108 -13.46 -2.68 -10.11
CA GLY A 108 -14.39 -3.52 -10.88
C GLY A 108 -15.53 -2.74 -11.55
N ASN A 109 -15.26 -1.51 -12.01
CA ASN A 109 -16.18 -0.56 -12.65
C ASN A 109 -17.31 -0.06 -11.74
N ASP A 110 -17.01 0.23 -10.48
CA ASP A 110 -17.95 0.82 -9.53
C ASP A 110 -18.01 2.36 -9.67
N ASP A 111 -19.20 2.94 -9.67
CA ASP A 111 -19.41 4.40 -9.75
C ASP A 111 -18.94 5.12 -8.47
N GLU A 112 -18.81 4.41 -7.35
CA GLU A 112 -18.34 4.96 -6.06
C GLU A 112 -16.89 5.45 -6.10
N VAL A 113 -16.11 5.10 -7.14
CA VAL A 113 -14.72 5.52 -7.34
C VAL A 113 -14.59 7.03 -7.59
N GLN A 114 -15.64 7.71 -8.05
CA GLN A 114 -15.60 9.18 -8.13
C GLN A 114 -15.26 9.82 -6.78
N MET A 115 -15.58 9.16 -5.66
CA MET A 115 -15.22 9.63 -4.32
C MET A 115 -13.70 9.57 -4.07
N ILE A 116 -12.98 8.63 -4.69
CA ILE A 116 -11.51 8.54 -4.59
C ILE A 116 -10.88 9.74 -5.30
N ALA A 117 -11.30 10.05 -6.52
CA ALA A 117 -10.81 11.23 -7.24
C ALA A 117 -11.12 12.52 -6.47
N GLN A 118 -12.35 12.67 -5.95
CA GLN A 118 -12.72 13.81 -5.10
C GLN A 118 -11.90 13.87 -3.80
N ALA A 119 -11.56 12.72 -3.21
CA ALA A 119 -10.69 12.67 -2.04
C ALA A 119 -9.29 13.18 -2.41
N MET A 120 -8.67 12.63 -3.46
CA MET A 120 -7.33 13.04 -3.92
C MET A 120 -7.25 14.51 -4.30
N ASP A 121 -8.27 15.07 -4.97
CA ASP A 121 -8.33 16.50 -5.29
C ASP A 121 -8.32 17.39 -4.05
N LYS A 122 -8.95 16.93 -2.96
CA LYS A 122 -9.07 17.73 -1.73
C LYS A 122 -7.86 17.60 -0.81
N VAL A 123 -7.27 16.40 -0.68
CA VAL A 123 -6.09 16.18 0.16
C VAL A 123 -4.77 16.41 -0.58
N GLY A 124 -4.82 16.51 -1.91
CA GLY A 124 -3.65 16.66 -2.78
C GLY A 124 -2.89 15.34 -3.01
N LYS A 125 -1.83 15.40 -3.82
CA LYS A 125 -1.03 14.22 -4.21
C LYS A 125 -0.41 13.47 -3.02
N GLU A 126 0.02 14.22 -2.01
CA GLU A 126 0.63 13.68 -0.76
C GLU A 126 -0.41 13.35 0.31
N GLY A 127 -1.69 13.55 0.00
CA GLY A 127 -2.79 13.35 0.91
C GLY A 127 -3.05 11.88 1.19
N VAL A 128 -3.50 11.58 2.40
CA VAL A 128 -3.78 10.20 2.81
C VAL A 128 -5.28 9.95 2.72
N ILE A 129 -5.66 8.89 2.04
CA ILE A 129 -7.03 8.38 2.05
C ILE A 129 -7.08 7.18 3.01
N SER A 130 -8.04 7.20 3.93
CA SER A 130 -8.32 6.15 4.91
C SER A 130 -9.73 5.63 4.72
N LEU A 131 -9.90 4.31 4.85
CA LEU A 131 -11.20 3.64 4.76
C LEU A 131 -11.72 3.29 6.14
N GLU A 132 -12.98 3.66 6.41
CA GLU A 132 -13.70 3.29 7.62
C GLU A 132 -15.00 2.56 7.31
N GLU A 133 -15.49 1.80 8.29
CA GLU A 133 -16.76 1.11 8.19
C GLU A 133 -17.90 2.12 8.47
N GLY A 134 -18.76 2.33 7.49
CA GLY A 134 -19.91 3.22 7.59
C GLY A 134 -21.05 2.58 8.37
N LYS A 135 -21.80 3.42 9.10
CA LYS A 135 -23.06 3.02 9.76
C LYS A 135 -24.29 3.23 8.88
N SER A 136 -24.11 3.87 7.73
CA SER A 136 -25.15 4.18 6.75
C SER A 136 -25.15 3.17 5.61
N MET A 137 -26.22 3.16 4.82
CA MET A 137 -26.28 2.47 3.54
C MET A 137 -25.43 3.15 2.46
N THR A 138 -25.18 4.45 2.62
CA THR A 138 -24.47 5.28 1.65
C THR A 138 -23.01 5.45 2.04
N THR A 139 -22.12 5.36 1.06
CA THR A 139 -20.71 5.73 1.22
C THR A 139 -20.58 7.25 1.38
N GLU A 140 -19.80 7.71 2.35
CA GLU A 140 -19.61 9.13 2.66
C GLU A 140 -18.12 9.50 2.65
N LEU A 141 -17.78 10.65 2.04
CA LEU A 141 -16.45 11.24 2.08
C LEU A 141 -16.39 12.36 3.12
N GLU A 142 -15.55 12.19 4.13
CA GLU A 142 -15.26 13.17 5.17
C GLU A 142 -13.80 13.60 5.07
N ILE A 143 -13.50 14.88 5.33
CA ILE A 143 -12.11 15.35 5.42
C ILE A 143 -11.88 15.68 6.88
N THR A 144 -10.89 15.03 7.45
CA THR A 144 -10.50 15.23 8.83
C THR A 144 -9.03 15.58 8.89
N GLU A 145 -8.62 16.23 9.97
CA GLU A 145 -7.21 16.44 10.24
C GLU A 145 -6.53 15.10 10.53
N GLY A 146 -5.32 14.93 10.04
CA GLY A 146 -4.57 13.71 10.29
C GLY A 146 -3.21 13.74 9.64
N MET A 147 -2.42 12.69 9.89
CA MET A 147 -1.08 12.59 9.33
C MET A 147 -0.68 11.13 9.11
N ARG A 148 0.19 10.90 8.13
CA ARG A 148 0.87 9.61 7.92
C ARG A 148 2.38 9.78 7.99
N PHE A 149 3.06 8.80 8.57
CA PHE A 149 4.51 8.75 8.59
C PHE A 149 5.04 7.31 8.53
N ASP A 150 6.28 7.19 8.07
CA ASP A 150 6.91 5.95 7.61
C ASP A 150 7.58 5.21 8.78
N LYS A 151 6.77 4.90 9.79
CA LYS A 151 7.11 4.01 10.91
C LYS A 151 5.93 3.09 11.21
N GLY A 152 6.15 1.79 11.14
CA GLY A 152 5.17 0.80 11.54
C GLY A 152 5.35 0.29 12.96
N TYR A 153 4.59 -0.76 13.29
CA TYR A 153 4.67 -1.43 14.59
C TYR A 153 6.05 -2.05 14.83
N ILE A 154 6.50 -2.02 16.08
CA ILE A 154 7.76 -2.66 16.47
C ILE A 154 7.64 -4.20 16.41
N SER A 155 6.43 -4.73 16.63
CA SER A 155 6.15 -6.15 16.63
C SER A 155 4.85 -6.48 15.88
N PRO A 156 4.84 -7.48 14.98
CA PRO A 156 3.62 -7.93 14.29
C PRO A 156 2.53 -8.44 15.25
N TYR A 157 2.90 -8.83 16.47
CA TYR A 157 1.95 -9.28 17.49
C TYR A 157 1.05 -8.16 18.03
N PHE A 158 1.26 -6.91 17.61
CA PHE A 158 0.32 -5.82 17.87
C PHE A 158 -0.83 -5.75 16.85
N ALA A 159 -0.75 -6.50 15.74
CA ALA A 159 -1.81 -6.55 14.75
C ALA A 159 -3.14 -6.95 15.39
N THR A 160 -4.18 -6.14 15.15
CA THR A 160 -5.55 -6.42 15.55
C THR A 160 -6.26 -7.18 14.45
N ASP A 161 -5.91 -6.90 13.19
CA ASP A 161 -6.35 -7.62 12.01
C ASP A 161 -5.21 -8.53 11.54
N THR A 162 -5.36 -9.83 11.78
CA THR A 162 -4.36 -10.85 11.43
C THR A 162 -4.34 -11.20 9.95
N GLU A 163 -5.41 -10.92 9.21
CA GLU A 163 -5.48 -11.19 7.77
C GLU A 163 -4.70 -10.12 6.98
N ARG A 164 -4.85 -8.86 7.40
CA ARG A 164 -4.19 -7.70 6.80
C ARG A 164 -2.85 -7.37 7.44
N MET A 165 -2.55 -7.96 8.60
CA MET A 165 -1.35 -7.66 9.38
C MET A 165 -1.26 -6.18 9.75
N GLU A 166 -2.38 -5.62 10.22
CA GLU A 166 -2.52 -4.22 10.62
C GLU A 166 -3.02 -4.10 12.06
N ALA A 167 -2.57 -3.08 12.77
CA ALA A 167 -3.14 -2.68 14.06
C ALA A 167 -4.07 -1.47 13.84
N VAL A 168 -5.38 -1.69 13.97
CA VAL A 168 -6.43 -0.68 13.87
C VAL A 168 -6.96 -0.44 15.28
N LEU A 169 -6.72 0.76 15.80
CA LEU A 169 -7.13 1.16 17.14
C LEU A 169 -8.11 2.34 17.06
N ASP A 170 -9.33 2.12 17.52
CA ASP A 170 -10.38 3.13 17.59
C ASP A 170 -10.33 3.90 18.93
N GLU A 171 -10.49 5.22 18.84
CA GLU A 171 -10.39 6.17 19.95
C GLU A 171 -9.17 5.98 20.88
N PRO A 172 -7.94 5.78 20.37
CA PRO A 172 -6.80 5.48 21.24
C PRO A 172 -6.28 6.73 21.97
N TYR A 173 -5.70 6.49 23.14
CA TYR A 173 -4.76 7.42 23.76
C TYR A 173 -3.38 7.26 23.11
N ILE A 174 -2.62 8.36 23.05
CA ILE A 174 -1.31 8.39 22.41
C ILE A 174 -0.27 8.93 23.39
N LEU A 175 0.67 8.05 23.78
CA LEU A 175 1.84 8.41 24.57
C LEU A 175 2.98 8.77 23.62
N MET A 176 3.54 9.97 23.77
CA MET A 176 4.64 10.46 22.92
C MET A 176 5.84 10.80 23.81
N THR A 177 6.98 10.19 23.54
CA THR A 177 8.24 10.47 24.22
C THR A 177 9.43 10.37 23.27
N ASP A 178 10.44 11.20 23.49
CA ASP A 178 11.71 11.15 22.77
C ASP A 178 12.70 10.15 23.38
N LYS A 179 12.32 9.48 24.47
CA LYS A 179 13.15 8.51 25.20
C LYS A 179 13.00 7.08 24.71
N LYS A 180 14.03 6.28 25.01
CA LYS A 180 13.96 4.83 24.97
C LYS A 180 13.26 4.30 26.21
N ILE A 181 12.32 3.39 26.01
CA ILE A 181 11.63 2.69 27.09
C ILE A 181 12.33 1.35 27.29
N THR A 182 13.08 1.24 28.38
CA THR A 182 13.82 0.02 28.72
C THR A 182 12.96 -0.92 29.57
N LEU A 183 12.35 -0.38 30.63
CA LEU A 183 11.55 -1.12 31.60
C LEU A 183 10.06 -0.78 31.47
N VAL A 184 9.21 -1.80 31.64
CA VAL A 184 7.76 -1.60 31.66
C VAL A 184 7.29 -0.82 32.89
N GLN A 185 8.09 -0.79 33.97
CA GLN A 185 7.77 -0.10 35.23
C GLN A 185 7.51 1.39 35.00
N ASP A 186 8.25 2.02 34.09
CA ASP A 186 8.07 3.43 33.72
C ASP A 186 6.72 3.70 33.03
N LEU A 187 6.11 2.66 32.44
CA LEU A 187 4.81 2.73 31.78
C LEU A 187 3.65 2.33 32.67
N VAL A 188 3.89 1.64 33.80
CA VAL A 188 2.81 1.13 34.68
C VAL A 188 1.80 2.23 35.06
N PRO A 189 2.22 3.44 35.48
CA PRO A 189 1.27 4.49 35.84
C PRO A 189 0.35 4.91 34.69
N VAL A 190 0.86 4.93 33.46
CA VAL A 190 0.08 5.25 32.25
C VAL A 190 -0.83 4.10 31.87
N LEU A 191 -0.31 2.87 31.88
CA LEU A 191 -1.06 1.67 31.53
C LEU A 191 -2.26 1.46 32.46
N GLU A 192 -2.11 1.69 33.76
CA GLU A 192 -3.21 1.59 34.72
C GLU A 192 -4.28 2.66 34.52
N GLN A 193 -3.89 3.87 34.11
CA GLN A 193 -4.80 4.96 33.80
C GLN A 193 -5.61 4.65 32.54
N VAL A 194 -4.95 4.19 31.49
CA VAL A 194 -5.60 3.87 30.19
C VAL A 194 -6.46 2.61 30.29
N ALA A 195 -6.00 1.58 31.00
CA ALA A 195 -6.79 0.37 31.24
C ALA A 195 -8.08 0.67 32.03
N ARG A 196 -8.03 1.59 33.01
CA ARG A 196 -9.23 2.07 33.72
C ARG A 196 -10.20 2.83 32.83
N ALA A 197 -9.69 3.56 31.84
CA ALA A 197 -10.52 4.24 30.86
C ALA A 197 -11.14 3.28 29.82
N GLY A 198 -10.68 2.02 29.76
CA GLY A 198 -11.16 1.02 28.81
C GLY A 198 -10.85 1.36 27.35
N LYS A 199 -9.87 2.24 27.09
CA LYS A 199 -9.49 2.68 25.75
C LYS A 199 -8.15 2.08 25.32
N PRO A 200 -7.87 1.97 24.02
CA PRO A 200 -6.57 1.51 23.55
C PRO A 200 -5.45 2.53 23.79
N LEU A 201 -4.20 2.08 23.78
CA LEU A 201 -3.00 2.91 23.90
C LEU A 201 -2.06 2.71 22.70
N VAL A 202 -1.62 3.81 22.10
CA VAL A 202 -0.50 3.83 21.15
C VAL A 202 0.70 4.49 21.80
N ILE A 203 1.84 3.83 21.75
CA ILE A 203 3.11 4.34 22.29
C ILE A 203 4.03 4.72 21.14
N VAL A 204 4.41 5.99 21.09
CA VAL A 204 5.38 6.56 20.15
C VAL A 204 6.63 6.96 20.94
N ALA A 205 7.69 6.18 20.81
CA ALA A 205 8.93 6.35 21.57
C ALA A 205 10.16 6.30 20.65
N GLU A 206 11.34 6.78 21.09
CA GLU A 206 12.57 6.57 20.32
C GLU A 206 12.80 5.08 20.01
N ASP A 207 12.69 4.26 21.05
CA ASP A 207 12.73 2.81 20.94
C ASP A 207 12.04 2.17 22.15
N ILE A 208 11.65 0.90 22.01
CA ILE A 208 11.18 0.07 23.12
C ILE A 208 12.06 -1.18 23.16
N GLU A 209 12.78 -1.36 24.27
CA GLU A 209 13.69 -2.50 24.42
C GLU A 209 12.93 -3.80 24.64
N LYS A 210 13.65 -4.93 24.47
CA LYS A 210 13.07 -6.27 24.43
C LYS A 210 12.26 -6.63 25.67
N GLU A 211 12.66 -6.18 26.85
CA GLU A 211 11.96 -6.50 28.10
C GLU A 211 10.60 -5.82 28.19
N ALA A 212 10.56 -4.50 27.99
CA ALA A 212 9.31 -3.74 27.93
C ALA A 212 8.42 -4.23 26.78
N LEU A 213 9.00 -4.45 25.60
CA LEU A 213 8.28 -4.92 24.42
C LEU A 213 7.63 -6.29 24.66
N ALA A 214 8.37 -7.25 25.20
CA ALA A 214 7.85 -8.59 25.49
C ALA A 214 6.66 -8.53 26.45
N THR A 215 6.74 -7.67 27.47
CA THR A 215 5.65 -7.49 28.42
C THR A 215 4.41 -6.90 27.77
N LEU A 216 4.56 -5.87 26.93
CA LEU A 216 3.44 -5.27 26.18
C LEU A 216 2.78 -6.30 25.24
N VAL A 217 3.58 -7.05 24.49
CA VAL A 217 3.10 -8.08 23.56
C VAL A 217 2.34 -9.19 24.30
N VAL A 218 2.89 -9.72 25.40
CA VAL A 218 2.22 -10.77 26.18
C VAL A 218 0.88 -10.30 26.74
N ASN A 219 0.81 -9.07 27.26
CA ASN A 219 -0.44 -8.53 27.77
C ASN A 219 -1.47 -8.24 26.66
N ARG A 220 -1.01 -7.85 25.47
CA ARG A 220 -1.86 -7.70 24.28
C ARG A 220 -2.45 -9.02 23.82
N LEU A 221 -1.62 -10.06 23.72
CA LEU A 221 -2.05 -11.41 23.31
C LEU A 221 -3.01 -12.04 24.33
N ARG A 222 -2.87 -11.71 25.62
CA ARG A 222 -3.80 -12.12 26.68
C ARG A 222 -5.10 -11.30 26.72
N GLY A 223 -5.23 -10.26 25.89
CA GLY A 223 -6.38 -9.36 25.88
C GLY A 223 -6.50 -8.46 27.12
N VAL A 224 -5.44 -8.36 27.94
CA VAL A 224 -5.43 -7.53 29.15
C VAL A 224 -5.24 -6.06 28.81
N LEU A 225 -4.41 -5.78 27.79
CA LEU A 225 -4.12 -4.43 27.31
C LEU A 225 -4.36 -4.35 25.81
N ASN A 226 -5.13 -3.39 25.35
CA ASN A 226 -5.17 -3.07 23.92
C ASN A 226 -4.10 -2.00 23.63
N VAL A 227 -2.89 -2.43 23.29
CA VAL A 227 -1.72 -1.57 23.10
C VAL A 227 -1.01 -1.87 21.78
N ALA A 228 -0.50 -0.82 21.13
CA ALA A 228 0.43 -0.91 20.03
C ALA A 228 1.62 0.05 20.26
N ALA A 229 2.78 -0.33 19.75
CA ALA A 229 3.99 0.48 19.89
C ALA A 229 4.70 0.68 18.55
N ILE A 230 5.12 1.92 18.31
CA ILE A 230 5.81 2.37 17.11
C ILE A 230 7.05 3.18 17.48
N LYS A 231 8.04 3.19 16.60
CA LYS A 231 9.20 4.07 16.75
C LYS A 231 8.84 5.49 16.31
N ALA A 232 9.40 6.48 16.99
CA ALA A 232 9.27 7.87 16.63
C ALA A 232 9.93 8.14 15.26
N PRO A 233 9.32 8.98 14.40
CA PRO A 233 9.91 9.36 13.12
C PRO A 233 11.11 10.29 13.33
N GLY A 234 12.06 10.25 12.40
CA GLY A 234 13.26 11.09 12.45
C GLY A 234 14.29 10.73 13.52
N PHE A 235 15.31 11.59 13.65
CA PHE A 235 16.44 11.43 14.57
C PHE A 235 16.84 12.78 15.16
N GLY A 236 17.46 12.76 16.35
CA GLY A 236 17.92 13.97 17.04
C GLY A 236 16.81 15.02 17.23
N ASP A 237 17.13 16.28 16.98
CA ASP A 237 16.18 17.39 17.14
C ASP A 237 14.97 17.31 16.19
N ARG A 238 15.15 16.68 15.02
CA ARG A 238 14.02 16.44 14.10
C ARG A 238 12.99 15.51 14.68
N ARG A 239 13.42 14.49 15.45
CA ARG A 239 12.48 13.59 16.14
C ARG A 239 11.62 14.37 17.13
N LYS A 240 12.22 15.26 17.92
CA LYS A 240 11.49 16.11 18.87
C LYS A 240 10.47 16.98 18.13
N ALA A 241 10.91 17.66 17.07
CA ALA A 241 10.05 18.51 16.27
C ALA A 241 8.87 17.75 15.61
N MET A 242 9.10 16.53 15.12
CA MET A 242 8.04 15.67 14.55
C MET A 242 7.11 15.09 15.62
N LEU A 243 7.63 14.75 16.81
CA LEU A 243 6.79 14.32 17.94
C LEU A 243 5.93 15.48 18.47
N GLU A 244 6.43 16.70 18.48
CA GLU A 244 5.63 17.89 18.75
C GLU A 244 4.52 18.08 17.71
N ASP A 245 4.80 17.83 16.43
CA ASP A 245 3.78 17.92 15.38
C ASP A 245 2.63 16.92 15.65
N ILE A 246 2.97 15.67 16.01
CA ILE A 246 1.98 14.66 16.41
C ILE A 246 1.23 15.10 17.68
N ALA A 247 1.94 15.68 18.65
CA ALA A 247 1.33 16.18 19.88
C ALA A 247 0.32 17.30 19.62
N VAL A 248 0.65 18.26 18.75
CA VAL A 248 -0.26 19.33 18.32
C VAL A 248 -1.48 18.78 17.58
N LEU A 249 -1.28 17.83 16.66
CA LEU A 249 -2.37 17.20 15.91
C LEU A 249 -3.36 16.49 16.85
N THR A 250 -2.83 15.79 17.86
CA THR A 250 -3.60 14.91 18.74
C THR A 250 -4.03 15.59 20.04
N GLY A 251 -3.64 16.84 20.26
CA GLY A 251 -3.94 17.61 21.47
C GLY A 251 -3.24 17.08 22.72
N GLY A 252 -2.14 16.33 22.55
CA GLY A 252 -1.33 15.80 23.64
C GLY A 252 -0.10 16.65 23.94
N GLN A 253 0.73 16.17 24.86
CA GLN A 253 2.00 16.80 25.23
C GLN A 253 3.15 15.81 25.06
N LEU A 254 4.24 16.27 24.45
CA LEU A 254 5.47 15.49 24.34
C LEU A 254 6.13 15.34 25.72
N ILE A 255 6.31 14.11 26.18
CA ILE A 255 7.00 13.79 27.43
C ILE A 255 8.50 13.70 27.14
N THR A 256 9.20 14.79 27.40
CA THR A 256 10.66 14.94 27.26
C THR A 256 11.30 15.42 28.55
N GLU A 257 12.55 15.01 28.77
CA GLU A 257 13.36 15.43 29.92
C GLU A 257 13.70 16.92 29.89
N ASP A 258 13.81 17.51 28.69
CA ASP A 258 14.11 18.93 28.50
C ASP A 258 13.01 19.83 29.10
N ALA A 259 11.77 19.33 29.12
CA ALA A 259 10.62 19.98 29.72
C ALA A 259 10.43 19.61 31.21
N GLY A 260 11.34 18.82 31.78
CA GLY A 260 11.25 18.32 33.15
C GLY A 260 10.17 17.25 33.36
N LEU A 261 9.62 16.67 32.30
CA LEU A 261 8.57 15.67 32.36
C LEU A 261 9.17 14.25 32.40
N LYS A 262 8.51 13.37 33.14
CA LYS A 262 8.89 11.96 33.28
C LYS A 262 7.69 11.06 33.08
N LEU A 263 7.94 9.84 32.57
CA LEU A 263 6.90 8.85 32.27
C LEU A 263 6.14 8.38 33.52
N ASP A 264 6.83 8.32 34.67
CA ASP A 264 6.26 7.93 35.95
C ASP A 264 5.16 8.89 36.47
N ASN A 265 5.23 10.16 36.07
CA ASN A 265 4.29 11.22 36.46
C ASN A 265 3.32 11.61 35.34
N ALA A 266 3.31 10.86 34.23
CA ALA A 266 2.45 11.13 33.09
C ALA A 266 0.98 10.98 33.47
N LYS A 267 0.19 12.00 33.16
CA LYS A 267 -1.26 12.03 33.39
C LYS A 267 -2.02 11.76 32.11
N LEU A 268 -3.24 11.27 32.25
CA LEU A 268 -4.18 11.03 31.16
C LEU A 268 -4.43 12.27 30.27
N GLU A 269 -4.37 13.47 30.84
CA GLU A 269 -4.51 14.76 30.13
C GLU A 269 -3.30 15.10 29.22
N MET A 270 -2.13 14.51 29.49
CA MET A 270 -0.93 14.71 28.67
C MET A 270 -0.91 13.81 27.44
N LEU A 271 -1.75 12.78 27.40
CA LEU A 271 -1.83 11.86 26.28
C LEU A 271 -2.64 12.48 25.14
N GLY A 272 -2.15 12.30 23.92
CA GLY A 272 -2.91 12.67 22.72
C GLY A 272 -4.14 11.78 22.55
N LYS A 273 -5.09 12.25 21.75
CA LYS A 273 -6.29 11.50 21.35
C LYS A 273 -6.41 11.52 19.83
N ALA A 274 -6.91 10.42 19.29
CA ALA A 274 -7.26 10.30 17.87
C ALA A 274 -8.62 9.61 17.75
N ARG A 275 -9.29 9.79 16.62
CA ARG A 275 -10.48 9.02 16.26
C ARG A 275 -10.10 7.58 15.91
N ARG A 276 -9.07 7.43 15.08
CA ARG A 276 -8.55 6.12 14.65
C ARG A 276 -7.06 6.21 14.35
N ILE A 277 -6.32 5.16 14.71
CA ILE A 277 -4.93 4.97 14.29
C ILE A 277 -4.81 3.62 13.60
N THR A 278 -4.23 3.63 12.40
CA THR A 278 -3.93 2.42 11.63
C THR A 278 -2.42 2.28 11.47
N ILE A 279 -1.88 1.15 11.91
CA ILE A 279 -0.44 0.88 11.92
C ILE A 279 -0.18 -0.38 11.11
N THR A 280 0.58 -0.24 10.04
CA THR A 280 1.09 -1.34 9.20
C THR A 280 2.52 -1.67 9.61
N LYS A 281 3.18 -2.57 8.89
CA LYS A 281 4.61 -2.87 9.08
C LYS A 281 5.51 -1.66 8.86
N ASP A 282 5.17 -0.80 7.90
CA ASP A 282 6.06 0.27 7.43
C ASP A 282 5.51 1.68 7.72
N ASN A 283 4.19 1.82 7.90
CA ASN A 283 3.51 3.11 8.01
C ASN A 283 2.56 3.19 9.20
N THR A 284 2.41 4.39 9.77
CA THR A 284 1.35 4.74 10.72
C THR A 284 0.52 5.89 10.16
N THR A 285 -0.79 5.75 10.20
CA THR A 285 -1.77 6.79 9.84
C THR A 285 -2.59 7.15 11.07
N ILE A 286 -2.66 8.44 11.39
CA ILE A 286 -3.41 9.01 12.51
C ILE A 286 -4.53 9.86 11.93
N VAL A 287 -5.78 9.52 12.29
CA VAL A 287 -6.97 10.33 12.01
C VAL A 287 -7.38 11.01 13.31
N ALA A 288 -7.27 12.34 13.37
CA ALA A 288 -7.51 13.13 14.56
C ALA A 288 -8.67 14.11 14.36
N GLU A 289 -9.25 14.59 15.46
CA GLU A 289 -10.35 15.56 15.43
C GLU A 289 -10.16 16.61 16.54
N GLY A 290 -10.70 17.81 16.31
CA GLY A 290 -10.86 18.83 17.36
C GLY A 290 -9.69 19.80 17.57
N ASN A 291 -8.55 19.64 16.88
CA ASN A 291 -7.36 20.49 17.06
C ASN A 291 -7.02 21.38 15.84
N GLU A 292 -7.99 21.64 14.96
CA GLU A 292 -7.79 22.37 13.69
C GLU A 292 -7.08 23.73 13.86
N ALA A 293 -7.42 24.48 14.91
CA ALA A 293 -6.80 25.79 15.16
C ALA A 293 -5.30 25.66 15.49
N ALA A 294 -4.95 24.68 16.32
CA ALA A 294 -3.56 24.43 16.72
C ALA A 294 -2.74 23.91 15.53
N VAL A 295 -3.32 23.01 14.72
CA VAL A 295 -2.71 22.50 13.47
C VAL A 295 -2.47 23.65 12.49
N LYS A 296 -3.45 24.54 12.27
CA LYS A 296 -3.29 25.72 11.41
C LYS A 296 -2.16 26.63 11.89
N SER A 297 -2.09 26.93 13.19
CA SER A 297 -0.99 27.72 13.76
C SER A 297 0.37 27.05 13.60
N ARG A 298 0.45 25.72 13.73
CA ARG A 298 1.69 24.96 13.50
C ARG A 298 2.11 24.99 12.02
N CYS A 299 1.15 24.86 11.10
CA CYS A 299 1.41 25.00 9.66
C CYS A 299 1.91 26.39 9.28
N GLU A 300 1.35 27.46 9.87
CA GLU A 300 1.85 28.83 9.68
C GLU A 300 3.27 29.03 10.20
N LEU A 301 3.59 28.45 11.36
CA LEU A 301 4.95 28.46 11.90
C LEU A 301 5.94 27.77 10.94
N LEU A 302 5.59 26.59 10.43
CA LEU A 302 6.42 25.86 9.47
C LEU A 302 6.62 26.65 8.16
N ARG A 303 5.59 27.31 7.65
CA ARG A 303 5.70 28.18 6.46
C ARG A 303 6.71 29.31 6.67
N ARG A 304 6.67 29.99 7.82
CA ARG A 304 7.65 31.05 8.14
C ARG A 304 9.07 30.48 8.23
N GLN A 305 9.25 29.33 8.87
CA GLN A 305 10.57 28.68 8.96
C GLN A 305 11.13 28.30 7.57
N ILE A 306 10.27 27.90 6.63
CA ILE A 306 10.66 27.62 5.24
C ILE A 306 11.15 28.88 4.52
N GLU A 307 10.51 30.02 4.77
CA GLU A 307 10.90 31.31 4.18
C GLU A 307 12.20 31.86 4.77
N GLU A 308 12.41 31.68 6.07
CA GLU A 308 13.59 32.18 6.80
C GLU A 308 14.85 31.35 6.56
N THR A 309 14.73 30.05 6.31
CA THR A 309 15.91 29.20 6.12
C THR A 309 16.54 29.42 4.74
N GLU A 310 17.87 29.44 4.67
CA GLU A 310 18.61 29.49 3.40
C GLU A 310 19.06 28.09 2.93
N SER A 311 19.01 27.09 3.81
CA SER A 311 19.40 25.71 3.55
C SER A 311 18.35 24.99 2.71
N SER A 312 18.71 24.59 1.49
CA SER A 312 17.81 23.81 0.61
C SER A 312 17.36 22.49 1.27
N TYR A 313 18.26 21.85 2.01
CA TYR A 313 17.97 20.62 2.75
C TYR A 313 16.93 20.82 3.86
N ASP A 314 17.00 21.93 4.59
CA ASP A 314 16.01 22.20 5.65
C ASP A 314 14.68 22.68 5.07
N LYS A 315 14.68 23.39 3.92
CA LYS A 315 13.44 23.70 3.19
C LYS A 315 12.69 22.44 2.81
N GLU A 316 13.37 21.49 2.17
CA GLU A 316 12.78 20.22 1.77
C GLU A 316 12.16 19.49 2.97
N LYS A 317 12.88 19.43 4.09
CA LYS A 317 12.43 18.71 5.29
C LYS A 317 11.31 19.41 6.05
N LEU A 318 11.28 20.74 6.04
CA LEU A 318 10.16 21.51 6.56
C LEU A 318 8.92 21.41 5.64
N GLN A 319 9.12 21.36 4.32
CA GLN A 319 8.05 21.12 3.36
C GLN A 319 7.42 19.74 3.54
N GLU A 320 8.23 18.68 3.74
CA GLU A 320 7.72 17.34 4.05
C GLU A 320 6.84 17.34 5.31
N ARG A 321 7.28 18.00 6.37
CA ARG A 321 6.50 18.11 7.63
C ARG A 321 5.22 18.90 7.42
N LEU A 322 5.30 20.02 6.70
CA LEU A 322 4.14 20.86 6.38
C LEU A 322 3.13 20.08 5.53
N ALA A 323 3.57 19.34 4.52
CA ALA A 323 2.69 18.52 3.68
C ALA A 323 1.95 17.46 4.51
N LYS A 324 2.66 16.76 5.41
CA LYS A 324 2.08 15.74 6.29
C LYS A 324 1.08 16.30 7.30
N LEU A 325 1.21 17.56 7.71
CA LEU A 325 0.27 18.23 8.62
C LEU A 325 -0.87 18.94 7.90
N ALA A 326 -0.62 19.52 6.72
CA ALA A 326 -1.58 20.34 5.99
C ALA A 326 -2.44 19.55 5.00
N GLY A 327 -1.97 18.40 4.53
CA GLY A 327 -2.70 17.56 3.56
C GLY A 327 -3.95 16.89 4.16
N GLY A 328 -4.02 16.80 5.49
CA GLY A 328 -5.13 16.14 6.19
C GLY A 328 -5.27 14.67 5.80
N VAL A 329 -6.40 14.08 6.19
CA VAL A 329 -6.79 12.71 5.84
C VAL A 329 -8.22 12.73 5.30
N ALA A 330 -8.39 12.20 4.10
CA ALA A 330 -9.70 11.92 3.54
C ALA A 330 -10.18 10.58 4.08
N VAL A 331 -11.30 10.58 4.78
CA VAL A 331 -11.92 9.39 5.35
C VAL A 331 -13.13 9.02 4.51
N ILE A 332 -13.07 7.86 3.85
CA ILE A 332 -14.21 7.30 3.13
C ILE A 332 -14.88 6.27 4.05
N LYS A 333 -16.11 6.56 4.47
CA LYS A 333 -16.95 5.65 5.25
C LYS A 333 -17.74 4.79 4.28
N VAL A 334 -17.40 3.51 4.20
CA VAL A 334 -18.03 2.56 3.26
C VAL A 334 -19.38 2.12 3.80
N GLY A 335 -20.45 2.48 3.10
CA GLY A 335 -21.82 2.06 3.44
C GLY A 335 -22.21 0.78 2.71
N ALA A 336 -23.01 -0.07 3.36
CA ALA A 336 -23.59 -1.26 2.72
C ALA A 336 -24.82 -1.79 3.48
N ALA A 337 -25.60 -2.64 2.82
CA ALA A 337 -26.79 -3.25 3.41
C ALA A 337 -26.47 -4.42 4.35
N THR A 338 -25.33 -5.06 4.16
CA THR A 338 -24.86 -6.18 4.99
C THR A 338 -23.38 -6.05 5.32
N GLU A 339 -22.95 -6.65 6.43
CA GLU A 339 -21.53 -6.66 6.82
C GLU A 339 -20.63 -7.33 5.76
N THR A 340 -21.11 -8.39 5.11
CA THR A 340 -20.36 -9.08 4.05
C THR A 340 -20.14 -8.19 2.84
N GLU A 341 -21.19 -7.48 2.40
CA GLU A 341 -21.10 -6.52 1.30
C GLU A 341 -20.20 -5.33 1.66
N MET A 342 -20.27 -4.84 2.91
CA MET A 342 -19.41 -3.76 3.38
C MET A 342 -17.93 -4.15 3.29
N LYS A 343 -17.57 -5.37 3.72
CA LYS A 343 -16.21 -5.87 3.66
C LYS A 343 -15.72 -6.01 2.22
N ASP A 344 -16.54 -6.57 1.33
CA ASP A 344 -16.22 -6.69 -0.10
C ASP A 344 -16.01 -5.31 -0.75
N ARG A 345 -16.93 -4.37 -0.55
CA ARG A 345 -16.81 -3.00 -1.06
C ARG A 345 -15.56 -2.29 -0.53
N LYS A 346 -15.26 -2.46 0.75
CA LYS A 346 -14.06 -1.87 1.38
C LYS A 346 -12.78 -2.41 0.75
N LEU A 347 -12.68 -3.71 0.50
CA LEU A 347 -11.53 -4.32 -0.19
C LEU A 347 -11.36 -3.73 -1.59
N ARG A 348 -12.45 -3.66 -2.38
CA ARG A 348 -12.41 -3.07 -3.74
C ARG A 348 -11.99 -1.60 -3.74
N LEU A 349 -12.50 -0.80 -2.81
CA LEU A 349 -12.11 0.60 -2.68
C LEU A 349 -10.65 0.76 -2.23
N GLU A 350 -10.13 -0.17 -1.44
CA GLU A 350 -8.74 -0.17 -1.01
C GLU A 350 -7.79 -0.40 -2.18
N ASP A 351 -8.06 -1.44 -2.98
CA ASP A 351 -7.29 -1.75 -4.19
C ASP A 351 -7.31 -0.55 -5.15
N ALA A 352 -8.47 0.08 -5.33
CA ALA A 352 -8.60 1.29 -6.14
C ALA A 352 -7.81 2.49 -5.59
N ILE A 353 -7.77 2.71 -4.28
CA ILE A 353 -6.96 3.77 -3.66
C ILE A 353 -5.47 3.52 -3.89
N ASN A 354 -5.02 2.27 -3.78
CA ASN A 354 -3.62 1.96 -3.96
C ASN A 354 -3.19 2.04 -5.43
N ALA A 355 -4.01 1.52 -6.35
CA ALA A 355 -3.77 1.61 -7.79
C ALA A 355 -3.75 3.06 -8.28
N THR A 356 -4.68 3.90 -7.81
CA THR A 356 -4.68 5.34 -8.16
C THR A 356 -3.45 6.07 -7.66
N LYS A 357 -2.91 5.72 -6.48
CA LYS A 357 -1.63 6.28 -6.02
C LYS A 357 -0.46 5.83 -6.89
N ALA A 358 -0.35 4.54 -7.19
CA ALA A 358 0.70 4.01 -8.06
C ALA A 358 0.67 4.70 -9.44
N ALA A 359 -0.52 4.89 -10.01
CA ALA A 359 -0.71 5.56 -11.28
C ALA A 359 -0.34 7.05 -11.26
N VAL A 360 -0.53 7.74 -10.12
CA VAL A 360 -0.09 9.14 -9.95
C VAL A 360 1.44 9.23 -9.81
N GLU A 361 2.08 8.23 -9.24
CA GLU A 361 3.54 8.19 -9.05
C GLU A 361 4.28 7.79 -10.33
N GLU A 362 3.90 6.67 -10.96
CA GLU A 362 4.63 6.07 -12.08
C GLU A 362 3.99 6.33 -13.46
N GLY A 363 2.75 6.81 -13.49
CA GLY A 363 1.96 6.97 -14.71
C GLY A 363 1.15 5.73 -15.06
N ILE A 364 0.47 5.77 -16.21
CA ILE A 364 -0.40 4.69 -16.70
C ILE A 364 0.01 4.17 -18.06
N VAL A 365 -0.34 2.91 -18.32
CA VAL A 365 -0.15 2.24 -19.62
C VAL A 365 -1.45 1.57 -20.11
N PRO A 366 -1.54 1.20 -21.41
CA PRO A 366 -2.68 0.42 -21.92
C PRO A 366 -2.87 -0.88 -21.13
N GLY A 367 -4.03 -1.02 -20.49
CA GLY A 367 -4.30 -2.09 -19.54
C GLY A 367 -4.72 -3.42 -20.17
N GLY A 368 -5.26 -4.32 -19.36
CA GLY A 368 -5.78 -5.62 -19.81
C GLY A 368 -4.70 -6.55 -20.39
N GLY A 369 -3.44 -6.35 -19.99
CA GLY A 369 -2.28 -7.06 -20.54
C GLY A 369 -1.88 -6.63 -21.96
N THR A 370 -2.44 -5.54 -22.47
CA THR A 370 -2.16 -5.00 -23.82
C THR A 370 -0.71 -4.54 -23.94
N THR A 371 -0.23 -3.76 -22.97
CA THR A 371 1.17 -3.29 -22.93
C THR A 371 2.17 -4.45 -23.00
N LEU A 372 1.97 -5.48 -22.18
CA LEU A 372 2.84 -6.66 -22.17
C LEU A 372 2.80 -7.42 -23.51
N ALA A 373 1.62 -7.55 -24.11
CA ALA A 373 1.47 -8.19 -25.41
C ALA A 373 2.21 -7.42 -26.53
N HIS A 374 2.14 -6.10 -26.54
CA HIS A 374 2.84 -5.24 -27.51
C HIS A 374 4.36 -5.22 -27.34
N LEU A 375 4.86 -5.30 -26.11
CA LEU A 375 6.30 -5.35 -25.84
C LEU A 375 6.93 -6.72 -26.15
N SER A 376 6.11 -7.76 -26.32
CA SER A 376 6.58 -9.13 -26.58
C SER A 376 7.42 -9.25 -27.88
N PRO A 377 6.95 -8.78 -29.06
CA PRO A 377 7.75 -8.76 -30.28
C PRO A 377 9.01 -7.89 -30.18
N GLU A 378 8.94 -6.75 -29.48
CA GLU A 378 10.09 -5.86 -29.32
C GLU A 378 11.20 -6.52 -28.48
N LEU A 379 10.82 -7.17 -27.37
CA LEU A 379 11.74 -7.94 -26.55
C LEU A 379 12.34 -9.11 -27.34
N GLU A 380 11.54 -9.81 -28.14
CA GLU A 380 12.04 -10.91 -28.98
C GLU A 380 13.10 -10.42 -29.98
N LYS A 381 12.84 -9.29 -30.65
CA LYS A 381 13.80 -8.69 -31.56
C LYS A 381 15.08 -8.27 -30.83
N TRP A 382 14.95 -7.53 -29.74
CA TRP A 382 16.08 -7.10 -28.92
C TRP A 382 16.91 -8.29 -28.41
N ALA A 383 16.25 -9.36 -27.96
CA ALA A 383 16.92 -10.54 -27.45
C ALA A 383 17.76 -11.22 -28.54
N ASN A 384 17.20 -11.39 -29.75
CA ASN A 384 17.91 -11.98 -30.88
C ASN A 384 19.14 -11.16 -31.30
N ASP A 385 19.06 -9.83 -31.20
CA ASP A 385 20.15 -8.93 -31.57
C ASP A 385 21.26 -8.86 -30.51
N ASN A 386 20.94 -9.06 -29.23
CA ASN A 386 21.85 -8.77 -28.11
C ASN A 386 22.30 -9.98 -27.29
N LEU A 387 21.59 -11.10 -27.37
CA LEU A 387 21.84 -12.29 -26.55
C LEU A 387 22.09 -13.51 -27.42
N THR A 388 22.84 -14.46 -26.88
CA THR A 388 23.16 -15.72 -27.56
C THR A 388 23.04 -16.89 -26.59
N GLY A 389 22.90 -18.10 -27.16
CA GLY A 389 22.82 -19.34 -26.39
C GLY A 389 21.70 -19.33 -25.35
N GLU A 390 22.00 -19.82 -24.15
CA GLU A 390 21.02 -19.94 -23.07
C GLU A 390 20.54 -18.59 -22.52
N GLY A 391 21.33 -17.52 -22.68
CA GLY A 391 20.87 -16.16 -22.36
C GLY A 391 19.73 -15.70 -23.27
N LEU A 392 19.82 -16.02 -24.57
CA LEU A 392 18.74 -15.76 -25.53
C LEU A 392 17.50 -16.58 -25.16
N THR A 393 17.66 -17.87 -24.88
CA THR A 393 16.55 -18.74 -24.45
C THR A 393 15.85 -18.19 -23.21
N GLY A 394 16.61 -17.68 -22.24
CA GLY A 394 16.08 -17.01 -21.05
C GLY A 394 15.20 -15.82 -21.38
N ALA A 395 15.65 -14.92 -22.26
CA ALA A 395 14.87 -13.77 -22.69
C ALA A 395 13.62 -14.16 -23.49
N LEU A 396 13.70 -15.19 -24.35
CA LEU A 396 12.54 -15.68 -25.12
C LEU A 396 11.48 -16.34 -24.24
N ILE A 397 11.86 -16.93 -23.09
CA ILE A 397 10.89 -17.40 -22.08
C ILE A 397 10.04 -16.23 -21.60
N VAL A 398 10.67 -15.10 -21.27
CA VAL A 398 9.97 -13.87 -20.85
C VAL A 398 9.07 -13.37 -21.98
N ALA A 399 9.60 -13.22 -23.20
CA ALA A 399 8.83 -12.73 -24.35
C ALA A 399 7.55 -13.54 -24.59
N ARG A 400 7.59 -14.86 -24.45
CA ARG A 400 6.40 -15.72 -24.56
C ARG A 400 5.44 -15.59 -23.39
N ALA A 401 5.96 -15.39 -22.18
CA ALA A 401 5.17 -15.26 -20.97
C ALA A 401 4.35 -13.95 -20.93
N LEU A 402 4.81 -12.88 -21.58
CA LEU A 402 4.13 -11.58 -21.59
C LEU A 402 2.71 -11.61 -22.16
N ALA A 403 2.40 -12.55 -23.06
CA ALA A 403 1.04 -12.69 -23.59
C ALA A 403 0.08 -13.45 -22.64
N ALA A 404 0.59 -14.04 -21.55
CA ALA A 404 -0.21 -14.89 -20.67
C ALA A 404 -1.35 -14.14 -19.95
N PRO A 405 -1.16 -12.92 -19.42
CA PRO A 405 -2.25 -12.16 -18.80
C PRO A 405 -3.41 -11.89 -19.77
N LEU A 406 -3.11 -11.33 -20.96
CA LEU A 406 -4.12 -11.06 -21.99
C LEU A 406 -4.85 -12.33 -22.44
N LYS A 407 -4.12 -13.43 -22.63
CA LYS A 407 -4.72 -14.74 -22.96
C LYS A 407 -5.69 -15.20 -21.89
N ARG A 408 -5.30 -15.10 -20.62
CA ARG A 408 -6.13 -15.50 -19.48
C ARG A 408 -7.41 -14.68 -19.41
N ILE A 409 -7.31 -13.36 -19.57
CA ILE A 409 -8.46 -12.45 -19.59
C ILE A 409 -9.43 -12.83 -20.71
N ALA A 410 -8.91 -13.01 -21.94
CA ALA A 410 -9.74 -13.39 -23.09
C ALA A 410 -10.39 -14.79 -22.94
N GLU A 411 -9.66 -15.78 -22.41
CA GLU A 411 -10.19 -17.12 -22.13
C GLU A 411 -11.31 -17.08 -21.08
N ASN A 412 -11.13 -16.29 -20.02
CA ASN A 412 -12.15 -16.11 -18.99
C ASN A 412 -13.41 -15.40 -19.55
N ALA A 413 -13.25 -14.54 -20.56
CA ALA A 413 -14.34 -13.93 -21.32
C ALA A 413 -14.96 -14.86 -22.40
N GLY A 414 -14.52 -16.12 -22.48
CA GLY A 414 -15.05 -17.11 -23.43
C GLY A 414 -14.50 -16.99 -24.86
N GLN A 415 -13.45 -16.21 -25.07
CA GLN A 415 -12.78 -16.04 -26.36
C GLN A 415 -11.53 -16.92 -26.49
N ASN A 416 -11.03 -17.07 -27.72
CA ASN A 416 -9.76 -17.75 -27.94
C ASN A 416 -8.58 -16.80 -27.63
N GLY A 417 -7.98 -16.96 -26.45
CA GLY A 417 -6.90 -16.08 -25.99
C GLY A 417 -5.70 -15.99 -26.93
N ALA A 418 -5.33 -17.08 -27.60
CA ALA A 418 -4.21 -17.05 -28.56
C ALA A 418 -4.52 -16.16 -29.77
N VAL A 419 -5.74 -16.26 -30.32
CA VAL A 419 -6.17 -15.42 -31.45
C VAL A 419 -6.25 -13.96 -31.05
N ILE A 420 -6.77 -13.67 -29.85
CA ILE A 420 -6.85 -12.29 -29.34
C ILE A 420 -5.45 -11.71 -29.15
N ALA A 421 -4.54 -12.44 -28.50
CA ALA A 421 -3.19 -11.96 -28.26
C ALA A 421 -2.41 -11.65 -29.54
N GLU A 422 -2.52 -12.49 -30.58
CA GLU A 422 -1.89 -12.21 -31.87
C GLU A 422 -2.52 -11.00 -32.57
N ARG A 423 -3.85 -10.86 -32.54
CA ARG A 423 -4.53 -9.68 -33.11
C ARG A 423 -4.18 -8.38 -32.40
N VAL A 424 -3.93 -8.39 -31.09
CA VAL A 424 -3.49 -7.20 -30.36
C VAL A 424 -2.11 -6.77 -30.85
N LYS A 425 -1.15 -7.69 -31.00
CA LYS A 425 0.21 -7.39 -31.47
C LYS A 425 0.29 -6.76 -32.86
N GLU A 426 -0.71 -6.99 -33.71
CA GLU A 426 -0.78 -6.43 -35.07
C GLU A 426 -1.36 -5.01 -35.12
N LYS A 427 -1.86 -4.50 -33.98
CA LYS A 427 -2.52 -3.19 -33.89
C LYS A 427 -1.57 -2.12 -33.35
N GLU A 428 -2.05 -0.88 -33.32
CA GLU A 428 -1.33 0.22 -32.68
C GLU A 428 -1.20 -0.02 -31.17
N PHE A 429 -0.15 0.55 -30.55
CA PHE A 429 0.22 0.28 -29.16
C PHE A 429 -0.91 0.53 -28.15
N ASN A 430 -1.70 1.59 -28.38
CA ASN A 430 -2.82 1.94 -27.50
C ASN A 430 -4.04 1.04 -27.70
N VAL A 431 -4.10 0.25 -28.78
CA VAL A 431 -5.27 -0.57 -29.10
C VAL A 431 -5.10 -1.94 -28.46
N GLY A 432 -6.07 -2.29 -27.61
CA GLY A 432 -6.13 -3.55 -26.88
C GLY A 432 -7.47 -4.26 -27.07
N PHE A 433 -7.72 -5.27 -26.23
CA PHE A 433 -8.96 -6.03 -26.25
C PHE A 433 -9.79 -5.74 -24.99
N ASN A 434 -10.94 -5.09 -25.16
CA ASN A 434 -11.91 -4.90 -24.10
C ASN A 434 -12.72 -6.19 -23.92
N ALA A 435 -12.40 -6.94 -22.87
CA ALA A 435 -13.04 -8.22 -22.57
C ALA A 435 -14.50 -8.10 -22.10
N ALA A 436 -14.93 -6.94 -21.60
CA ALA A 436 -16.32 -6.73 -21.19
C ALA A 436 -17.28 -6.70 -22.40
N ASN A 437 -16.84 -6.07 -23.50
CA ASN A 437 -17.65 -5.89 -24.71
C ASN A 437 -17.19 -6.75 -25.90
N ASN A 438 -16.07 -7.47 -25.77
CA ASN A 438 -15.45 -8.28 -26.83
C ASN A 438 -15.02 -7.49 -28.07
N GLU A 439 -14.50 -6.27 -27.89
CA GLU A 439 -14.10 -5.38 -28.98
C GLU A 439 -12.64 -4.93 -28.87
N PHE A 440 -12.04 -4.60 -30.02
CA PHE A 440 -10.72 -3.96 -30.05
C PHE A 440 -10.90 -2.44 -30.04
N VAL A 441 -10.35 -1.78 -29.03
CA VAL A 441 -10.56 -0.36 -28.76
C VAL A 441 -9.25 0.29 -28.35
N ASP A 442 -9.15 1.60 -28.52
CA ASP A 442 -8.11 2.37 -27.84
C ASP A 442 -8.37 2.27 -26.33
N MET A 443 -7.37 1.77 -25.60
CA MET A 443 -7.47 1.44 -24.19
C MET A 443 -7.53 2.69 -23.32
N PHE A 444 -6.92 3.80 -23.73
CA PHE A 444 -7.05 5.07 -23.01
C PHE A 444 -8.45 5.66 -23.19
N ASP A 445 -8.97 5.66 -24.42
CA ASP A 445 -10.31 6.17 -24.70
C ASP A 445 -11.39 5.32 -24.01
N ALA A 446 -11.19 4.00 -23.98
CA ALA A 446 -12.07 3.06 -23.29
C ALA A 446 -11.90 3.08 -21.77
N SER A 447 -10.94 3.85 -21.23
CA SER A 447 -10.62 3.88 -19.80
C SER A 447 -10.29 2.49 -19.25
N ILE A 448 -9.44 1.75 -19.95
CA ILE A 448 -8.87 0.45 -19.53
C ILE A 448 -7.35 0.61 -19.47
N VAL A 449 -6.88 1.18 -18.37
CA VAL A 449 -5.49 1.53 -18.08
C VAL A 449 -5.02 0.78 -16.84
N ASP A 450 -3.74 0.40 -16.84
CA ASP A 450 -3.07 -0.23 -15.70
C ASP A 450 -1.94 0.69 -15.19
#